data_AF-A0A7Y9L5E0-F1
#
_entry.id   AF-A0A7Y9L5E0-F1
#
_cell.length_a   1.000
_cell.length_b   1.000
_cell.length_c   1.000
_cell.angle_alpha   90.00
_cell.angle_beta   90.00
_cell.angle_gamma   90.00
#
_symmetry.space_group_name_H-M   'P 1'
#
loop_
_entity.id
_entity.type
_entity.pdbx_description
1 polymer ?
#
loop_
_entity_poly.entity_id
_entity_poly.type
_entity_poly.pdbx_seq_one_letter_code
_entity_poly.pdbx_strand_id
1 'polypeptide(L)'
;MELGDRFEIKLPDLTMQVGYHIINNDEVFHVVFSDGRPELVLHEALSGGLPFWTSIPEAKHRLKEVAYFGARIAEHLKNKSYVLL
;
A
#
# COMPACT_ATOMS: atom_id res chain seq x y z
N MET A 1 -10.49 4.40 15.28
CA MET A 1 -10.02 4.69 13.92
C MET A 1 -10.94 3.96 12.98
N GLU A 2 -11.74 4.70 12.21
CA GLU A 2 -12.51 4.12 11.11
C GLU A 2 -11.49 3.82 10.00
N LEU A 3 -11.18 2.54 9.79
CA LEU A 3 -10.41 2.15 8.61
C LEU A 3 -11.30 2.44 7.40
N GLY A 4 -10.80 3.23 6.44
CA GLY A 4 -11.46 3.43 5.16
C GLY A 4 -11.68 2.11 4.41
N ASP A 5 -12.38 2.19 3.28
CA ASP A 5 -12.72 1.04 2.44
C ASP A 5 -11.54 0.06 2.29
N ARG A 6 -11.77 -1.18 2.73
CA ARG A 6 -10.78 -2.24 2.63
C ARG A 6 -10.95 -2.95 1.29
N PHE A 7 -9.83 -3.29 0.67
CA PHE A 7 -9.82 -4.11 -0.55
C PHE A 7 -8.78 -5.21 -0.45
N GLU A 8 -8.93 -6.21 -1.31
CA GLU A 8 -8.05 -7.36 -1.36
C GLU A 8 -7.25 -7.37 -2.67
N ILE A 9 -5.96 -7.63 -2.56
CA ILE A 9 -5.08 -7.90 -3.70
C ILE A 9 -4.63 -9.36 -3.61
N LYS A 10 -4.94 -10.15 -4.64
CA LYS A 10 -4.51 -11.55 -4.76
C LYS A 10 -3.29 -11.64 -5.67
N LEU A 11 -2.18 -12.13 -5.11
CA LEU A 11 -0.98 -12.52 -5.83
C LEU A 11 -0.95 -14.05 -5.96
N PRO A 12 -0.12 -14.62 -6.86
CA PRO A 12 -0.07 -16.07 -7.07
C PRO A 12 0.15 -16.90 -5.79
N ASP A 13 0.92 -16.36 -4.85
CA ASP A 13 1.39 -17.02 -3.63
C ASP A 13 0.97 -16.30 -2.34
N LEU A 14 0.28 -15.16 -2.44
CA LEU A 14 0.03 -14.27 -1.32
C LEU A 14 -1.27 -13.48 -1.52
N THR A 15 -2.11 -13.41 -0.48
CA THR A 15 -3.24 -12.48 -0.45
C THR A 15 -2.95 -11.35 0.51
N MET A 16 -3.25 -10.13 0.09
CA MET A 16 -3.08 -8.91 0.89
C MET A 16 -4.44 -8.29 1.15
N GLN A 17 -4.76 -8.05 2.41
CA GLN A 17 -5.86 -7.16 2.80
C GLN A 17 -5.28 -5.77 3.01
N VAL A 18 -5.80 -4.80 2.26
CA VAL A 18 -5.34 -3.42 2.27
C VAL A 18 -6.47 -2.55 2.81
N GLY A 19 -6.21 -1.91 3.94
CA GLY A 19 -7.01 -0.77 4.42
C GLY A 19 -6.26 0.53 4.20
N TYR A 20 -6.96 1.66 4.21
CA TYR A 20 -6.29 2.95 4.15
C TYR A 20 -7.01 4.01 4.99
N HIS A 21 -6.29 5.08 5.28
CA HIS A 21 -6.84 6.30 5.88
C HIS A 21 -6.02 7.50 5.39
N ILE A 22 -6.60 8.70 5.50
CA ILE A 22 -5.96 9.93 5.08
C ILE A 22 -5.44 10.69 6.31
N ILE A 23 -4.16 11.07 6.29
CA ILE A 23 -3.55 11.96 7.29
C ILE A 23 -2.93 13.14 6.56
N ASN A 24 -3.32 14.38 6.88
CA ASN A 24 -2.73 15.59 6.28
C ASN A 24 -2.67 15.55 4.73
N ASN A 25 -3.73 15.03 4.09
CA ASN A 25 -3.81 14.85 2.63
C ASN A 25 -2.83 13.81 2.05
N ASP A 26 -2.30 12.92 2.89
CA ASP A 26 -1.48 11.77 2.52
C ASP A 26 -2.28 10.47 2.74
N GLU A 27 -2.23 9.56 1.77
CA GLU A 27 -2.91 8.27 1.84
C GLU A 27 -2.00 7.23 2.49
N VAL A 28 -2.37 6.80 3.69
CA VAL A 28 -1.63 5.79 4.45
C VAL A 28 -2.32 4.45 4.33
N PHE A 29 -1.61 3.47 3.79
CA PHE A 29 -2.08 2.11 3.55
C PHE A 29 -1.56 1.14 4.61
N HIS A 30 -2.46 0.29 5.08
CA HIS A 30 -2.23 -0.79 6.03
C HIS A 30 -2.34 -2.12 5.31
N VAL A 31 -1.25 -2.87 5.21
CA VAL A 31 -1.19 -4.13 4.49
C VAL A 31 -1.04 -5.30 5.44
N VAL A 32 -2.09 -6.12 5.53
CA VAL A 32 -2.10 -7.38 6.27
C VAL A 32 -1.92 -8.54 5.30
N PHE A 33 -0.95 -9.40 5.60
CA PHE A 33 -0.54 -10.50 4.73
C PHE A 33 -1.15 -11.83 5.19
N SER A 34 -1.62 -12.64 4.24
CA SER A 34 -2.22 -13.94 4.52
C SER A 34 -1.24 -15.00 5.06
N ASP A 35 0.07 -14.76 4.92
CA ASP A 35 1.13 -15.66 5.38
C ASP A 35 1.58 -15.39 6.83
N GLY A 36 0.93 -14.44 7.50
CA GLY A 36 1.17 -14.14 8.91
C GLY A 36 2.41 -13.29 9.20
N ARG A 37 3.11 -12.79 8.17
CA ARG A 37 4.22 -11.84 8.40
C ARG A 37 3.70 -10.52 8.99
N PRO A 38 4.56 -9.72 9.64
CA PRO A 38 4.13 -8.44 10.22
C PRO A 38 3.50 -7.51 9.18
N GLU A 39 2.45 -6.80 9.63
CA GLU A 39 1.78 -5.74 8.87
C GLU A 39 2.81 -4.76 8.30
N LEU A 40 2.52 -4.23 7.12
CA LEU A 40 3.29 -3.16 6.50
C LEU A 40 2.42 -1.92 6.35
N VAL A 41 2.82 -0.83 7.00
CA VAL A 41 2.18 0.47 6.84
C VAL A 41 3.02 1.29 5.88
N LEU A 42 2.43 1.77 4.79
CA LEU A 42 3.13 2.41 3.69
C LEU A 42 2.33 3.57 3.10
N HIS A 43 3.05 4.51 2.48
CA HIS A 43 2.47 5.65 1.76
C HIS A 43 3.38 6.03 0.58
N GLU A 44 2.83 6.75 -0.40
CA GLU A 44 3.59 7.28 -1.52
C GLU A 44 4.13 8.68 -1.17
N ALA A 45 5.43 8.87 -1.33
CA ALA A 45 6.11 10.14 -1.07
C ALA A 45 6.83 10.64 -2.33
N LEU A 46 7.28 11.89 -2.31
CA LEU A 46 8.06 12.49 -3.39
C LEU A 46 9.52 12.67 -2.97
N SER A 47 10.46 12.19 -3.79
CA SER A 47 11.88 12.47 -3.65
C SER A 47 12.40 13.11 -4.95
N GLY A 48 12.82 14.37 -4.88
CA GLY A 48 13.26 15.11 -6.07
C GLY A 48 12.17 15.25 -7.15
N GLY A 49 10.89 15.23 -6.76
CA GLY A 49 9.74 15.27 -7.67
C GLY A 49 9.35 13.92 -8.28
N LEU A 50 10.04 12.84 -7.93
CA LEU A 50 9.69 11.48 -8.36
C LEU A 50 8.94 10.74 -7.24
N PRO A 51 7.83 10.05 -7.55
CA PRO A 51 7.12 9.25 -6.57
C PRO A 51 7.94 8.03 -6.16
N PHE A 52 7.91 7.71 -4.87
CA PHE A 52 8.48 6.50 -4.30
C PHE A 52 7.66 6.03 -3.10
N TRP A 53 7.66 4.74 -2.85
CA TRP A 53 6.96 4.15 -1.72
C TRP A 53 7.87 4.07 -0.49
N THR A 54 7.36 4.48 0.66
CA THR A 54 8.05 4.37 1.96
C THR A 54 7.11 3.82 3.04
N SER A 55 7.63 3.58 4.25
CA SER A 55 6.92 2.93 5.35
C SER A 55 6.94 3.71 6.65
N ILE A 56 5.95 3.45 7.51
CA ILE A 56 5.76 4.12 8.80
C ILE A 56 5.72 3.08 9.93
N PRO A 57 6.67 3.10 10.90
CA PRO A 57 7.95 3.80 10.85
C PRO A 57 8.83 3.27 9.72
N GLU A 58 9.91 3.99 9.38
CA GLU A 58 10.82 3.59 8.31
C GLU A 58 11.36 2.16 8.51
N ALA A 59 10.84 1.22 7.72
CA ALA A 59 11.25 -0.17 7.73
C ALA A 59 12.48 -0.36 6.84
N LYS A 60 13.65 0.11 7.29
CA LYS A 60 14.92 0.02 6.54
C LYS A 60 15.25 -1.41 6.05
N HIS A 61 14.84 -2.43 6.79
CA HIS A 61 15.05 -3.84 6.43
C HIS A 61 14.02 -4.39 5.42
N ARG A 62 12.92 -3.66 5.18
CA ARG A 62 11.81 -4.08 4.30
C ARG A 62 11.64 -3.18 3.07
N LEU A 63 12.62 -2.33 2.74
CA LEU A 63 12.53 -1.37 1.62
C LEU A 63 12.13 -2.02 0.28
N LYS A 64 12.63 -3.24 0.00
CA LYS A 64 12.24 -3.99 -1.20
C LYS A 64 10.77 -4.40 -1.19
N GLU A 65 10.26 -4.83 -0.03
CA GLU A 65 8.85 -5.16 0.14
C GLU A 65 7.97 -3.91 0.01
N VAL A 66 8.40 -2.79 0.59
CA VAL A 66 7.68 -1.50 0.51
C VAL A 66 7.51 -1.05 -0.93
N ALA A 67 8.61 -1.04 -1.71
CA ALA A 67 8.55 -0.68 -3.12
C ALA A 67 7.66 -1.64 -3.93
N TYR A 68 7.78 -2.95 -3.68
CA TYR A 68 7.01 -3.97 -4.39
C TYR A 68 5.52 -3.90 -4.08
N PHE A 69 5.13 -3.87 -2.81
CA PHE A 69 3.72 -3.88 -2.41
C PHE A 69 3.04 -2.54 -2.67
N GLY A 70 3.74 -1.42 -2.49
CA GLY A 70 3.25 -0.11 -2.89
C GLY A 70 2.90 -0.04 -4.37
N ALA A 71 3.76 -0.56 -5.25
CA ALA A 71 3.47 -0.63 -6.68
C ALA A 71 2.21 -1.44 -7.01
N ARG A 72 1.94 -2.54 -6.28
CA ARG A 72 0.71 -3.34 -6.45
C ARG A 72 -0.54 -2.63 -5.97
N ILE A 73 -0.42 -1.80 -4.95
CA ILE A 73 -1.52 -0.93 -4.49
C ILE A 73 -1.82 0.12 -5.57
N ALA A 74 -0.81 0.84 -6.08
CA ALA A 74 -0.99 1.78 -7.18
C ALA A 74 -1.63 1.15 -8.42
N GLU A 75 -1.17 -0.03 -8.83
CA GLU A 75 -1.74 -0.76 -9.96
C GLU A 75 -3.22 -1.10 -9.73
N HIS A 76 -3.57 -1.60 -8.54
CA HIS A 76 -4.95 -1.92 -8.20
C HIS A 76 -5.85 -0.69 -8.24
N LEU A 77 -5.42 0.42 -7.65
CA LEU A 77 -6.18 1.67 -7.62
C LEU A 77 -6.36 2.25 -9.02
N LYS A 78 -5.30 2.26 -9.85
CA LYS A 78 -5.37 2.70 -11.24
C LYS A 78 -6.34 1.86 -12.05
N ASN A 79 -6.32 0.54 -11.90
CA ASN A 79 -7.23 -0.35 -12.62
C ASN A 79 -8.69 -0.13 -12.22
N LYS A 80 -8.99 0.17 -10.95
CA LYS A 80 -10.34 0.59 -10.54
C LYS A 80 -10.79 1.87 -11.23
N SER A 81 -9.90 2.85 -11.41
CA SER A 81 -10.23 4.09 -12.12
C SER A 81 -10.58 3.89 -13.59
N TYR A 82 -10.04 2.85 -14.25
CA TYR A 82 -10.36 2.53 -15.64
C TYR A 82 -11.67 1.74 -15.83
N VAL A 83 -12.26 1.18 -14.77
CA VAL A 83 -13.49 0.37 -14.84
C VAL A 83 -14.76 1.22 -14.71
N LEU A 84 -14.63 2.54 -14.50
CA LEU A 84 -15.75 3.49 -14.36
C LEU A 84 -16.00 4.34 -15.62
N LEU A 85 -15.50 3.94 -16.79
CA LEU A 85 -15.74 4.55 -18.10
C LEU A 85 -16.42 3.55 -19.04
#